data_AF-A0A177Y6Q2-F1
#
_entry.id   AF-A0A177Y6Q2-F1
#
_cell.length_a   1.000
_cell.length_b   1.000
_cell.length_c   1.000
_cell.angle_alpha   90.00
_cell.angle_beta   90.00
_cell.angle_gamma   90.00
#
_symmetry.space_group_name_H-M   'P 1'
#
loop_
_entity.id
_entity.type
_entity.pdbx_description
1 polymer ?
#
loop_
_entity_poly.entity_id
_entity_poly.type
_entity_poly.pdbx_seq_one_letter_code
_entity_poly.pdbx_strand_id
1 'polypeptide(L)'
;MAQDAVALAPAFVLSPSTSGAVFDESAAPGGRTLGMWSQSTATAQMTTPSATGLTLRARGDSCLGAAKVSVAVDGKAVGTATLSGIWANYTIKTALPAGSHSVAITFTNDYRYGSLCDRNAYIGSVTAIAAAPTTTKPPTTTKPPVTTTTKPPVTTTTKPPVTTTTKPPVTTTTPPTTTPPVDTGKCGVNMYLAAYYNNLTATGTPVTSRCEYSVGNTWDAQSPAPGVNAGNFSVLYTGSINFPTSGTYNVNAQTGFVGVQAKIDGKSLIDYWPNQTWGRYHTTTNVTAGLHTVSVAVSNPTKNGHQHFSITPAGTSPASNNGNYFAANSFWNQPIPSNAIVHPNSETWRTMVANDSRNNAINVNSSQWSTGIYKAPAGTPTTTVRVTNSNKTITVPYLSSYKPTPDADAHLSIIDESNGCLYEFQAFNASNKTAIAQASYPAYTGSGAHASGPAHSGGELSYVAGMITPQDVRAGVIDHALRFAIPNNSSEFFYPATRSDGTVSGGVPEGVRIQLDPNLNLDTLGLTPFQKMVAKALQTYGGFNADGAANFAIYAQSPDDGSTYPMSLDALPKSLIGKLRYLAPTFTSTDVQMATMFDSGCQQQR
;
A
#
# COMPACT_ATOMS: atom_id res chain seq x y z
N MET A 1 -28.97 -20.91 -30.98
CA MET A 1 -28.01 -20.34 -30.02
C MET A 1 -26.62 -20.81 -30.44
N ALA A 2 -25.60 -19.95 -30.35
CA ALA A 2 -24.23 -20.28 -30.77
C ALA A 2 -23.22 -19.61 -29.83
N GLN A 3 -23.02 -20.27 -28.70
CA GLN A 3 -21.94 -20.09 -27.72
C GLN A 3 -21.49 -21.53 -27.36
N ASP A 4 -20.21 -21.87 -27.23
CA ASP A 4 -19.02 -21.01 -27.20
C ASP A 4 -17.92 -21.46 -28.18
N ALA A 5 -17.39 -20.49 -28.94
CA ALA A 5 -16.12 -20.62 -29.67
C ALA A 5 -14.88 -20.41 -28.75
N VAL A 6 -15.07 -20.59 -27.45
CA VAL A 6 -14.11 -20.32 -26.37
C VAL A 6 -14.24 -21.40 -25.30
N ALA A 7 -13.12 -21.96 -24.85
CA ALA A 7 -13.02 -22.74 -23.63
C ALA A 7 -12.26 -21.90 -22.60
N LEU A 8 -12.92 -21.51 -21.50
CA LEU A 8 -12.29 -20.82 -20.37
C LEU A 8 -11.67 -21.84 -19.40
N ALA A 9 -10.73 -21.40 -18.56
CA ALA A 9 -10.04 -22.25 -17.59
C ALA A 9 -10.91 -23.24 -16.80
N PRO A 10 -12.12 -22.89 -16.28
CA PRO A 10 -12.96 -23.83 -15.54
C PRO A 10 -13.56 -24.97 -16.37
N ALA A 11 -13.50 -24.91 -17.71
CA ALA A 11 -13.98 -25.97 -18.61
C ALA A 11 -12.93 -27.06 -18.87
N PHE A 12 -11.69 -26.89 -18.39
CA PHE A 12 -10.61 -27.86 -18.57
C PHE A 12 -10.54 -28.86 -17.42
N VAL A 13 -10.64 -30.15 -17.74
CA VAL A 13 -10.37 -31.25 -16.81
C VAL A 13 -8.88 -31.58 -16.85
N LEU A 14 -8.22 -31.57 -15.69
CA LEU A 14 -6.79 -31.84 -15.57
C LEU A 14 -6.50 -33.31 -15.23
N SER A 15 -5.48 -33.87 -15.88
CA SER A 15 -4.93 -35.20 -15.59
C SER A 15 -3.40 -35.15 -15.46
N PRO A 16 -2.81 -35.55 -14.32
CA PRO A 16 -3.47 -35.89 -13.05
C PRO A 16 -4.19 -34.68 -12.43
N SER A 17 -5.30 -34.91 -11.74
CA SER A 17 -6.06 -33.83 -11.09
C SER A 17 -5.33 -33.16 -9.92
N THR A 18 -4.30 -33.82 -9.36
CA THR A 18 -3.42 -33.28 -8.33
C THR A 18 -2.29 -32.40 -8.88
N SER A 19 -2.04 -32.41 -10.19
CA SER A 19 -0.96 -31.66 -10.85
C SER A 19 -1.31 -30.19 -11.12
N GLY A 20 -2.36 -29.65 -10.51
CA GLY A 20 -2.87 -28.31 -10.82
C GLY A 20 -4.15 -27.96 -10.06
N ALA A 21 -4.67 -26.75 -10.28
CA ALA A 21 -5.94 -26.30 -9.72
C ALA A 21 -6.52 -25.13 -10.54
N VAL A 22 -7.86 -24.98 -10.52
CA VAL A 22 -8.52 -23.77 -11.01
C VAL A 22 -8.66 -22.76 -9.87
N PHE A 23 -8.17 -21.54 -10.06
CA PHE A 23 -8.22 -20.45 -9.09
C PHE A 23 -8.57 -19.12 -9.78
N ASP A 24 -8.89 -18.09 -8.99
CA ASP A 24 -9.28 -16.78 -9.52
C ASP A 24 -8.04 -15.91 -9.84
N GLU A 25 -8.02 -15.31 -11.02
CA GLU A 25 -6.95 -14.43 -11.49
C GLU A 25 -7.54 -13.37 -12.44
N SER A 26 -7.61 -12.11 -12.00
CA SER A 26 -8.28 -11.03 -12.75
C SER A 26 -7.63 -10.68 -14.11
N ALA A 27 -6.38 -11.09 -14.33
CA ALA A 27 -5.66 -10.93 -15.60
C ALA A 27 -5.97 -12.05 -16.62
N ALA A 28 -6.66 -13.12 -16.21
CA ALA A 28 -7.07 -14.23 -17.05
C ALA A 28 -8.48 -14.04 -17.64
N PRO A 29 -8.78 -14.59 -18.84
CA PRO A 29 -10.13 -14.57 -19.41
C PRO A 29 -11.18 -15.17 -18.47
N GLY A 30 -12.27 -14.45 -18.24
CA GLY A 30 -13.30 -14.87 -17.28
C GLY A 30 -12.87 -14.82 -15.81
N GLY A 31 -11.73 -14.18 -15.50
CA GLY A 31 -11.22 -14.02 -14.13
C GLY A 31 -10.70 -15.30 -13.49
N ARG A 32 -10.45 -16.36 -14.27
CA ARG A 32 -10.12 -17.72 -13.80
C ARG A 32 -8.90 -18.27 -14.54
N THR A 33 -8.02 -18.96 -13.81
CA THR A 33 -6.83 -19.65 -14.34
C THR A 33 -6.83 -21.11 -13.92
N LEU A 34 -6.43 -22.01 -14.83
CA LEU A 34 -5.99 -23.36 -14.50
C LEU A 34 -4.47 -23.37 -14.40
N GLY A 35 -3.95 -23.46 -13.18
CA GLY A 35 -2.52 -23.68 -12.93
C GLY A 35 -2.15 -25.14 -13.08
N MET A 36 -0.96 -25.41 -13.60
CA MET A 36 -0.39 -26.73 -13.83
C MET A 36 1.00 -26.75 -13.17
N TRP A 37 1.07 -27.40 -12.00
CA TRP A 37 2.21 -27.48 -11.07
C TRP A 37 3.22 -28.57 -11.41
N SER A 38 2.91 -29.42 -12.39
CA SER A 38 3.78 -30.51 -12.88
C SER A 38 3.30 -31.00 -14.24
N GLN A 39 4.10 -31.85 -14.91
CA GLN A 39 3.74 -32.36 -16.25
C GLN A 39 2.38 -33.07 -16.22
N SER A 40 1.44 -32.51 -16.97
CA SER A 40 0.02 -32.86 -16.90
C SER A 40 -0.68 -32.39 -18.18
N THR A 41 -1.88 -32.90 -18.43
CA THR A 41 -2.72 -32.50 -19.57
C THR A 41 -4.07 -31.98 -19.10
N ALA A 42 -4.43 -30.80 -19.59
CA ALA A 42 -5.72 -30.14 -19.39
C ALA A 42 -6.57 -30.30 -20.67
N THR A 43 -7.76 -30.89 -20.57
CA THR A 43 -8.64 -31.17 -21.73
C THR A 43 -10.02 -30.54 -21.56
N ALA A 44 -10.50 -29.84 -22.59
CA ALA A 44 -11.84 -29.26 -22.67
C ALA A 44 -12.54 -29.62 -23.99
N GLN A 45 -13.88 -29.58 -24.00
CA GLN A 45 -14.67 -29.61 -25.24
C GLN A 45 -14.94 -28.18 -25.73
N MET A 46 -14.94 -27.97 -27.05
CA MET A 46 -15.25 -26.68 -27.68
C MET A 46 -16.08 -26.89 -28.95
N THR A 47 -17.14 -26.08 -29.14
CA THR A 47 -17.93 -26.09 -30.38
C THR A 47 -17.51 -24.94 -31.26
N THR A 48 -16.80 -25.23 -32.36
CA THR A 48 -16.26 -24.20 -33.26
C THR A 48 -17.14 -24.01 -34.50
N PRO A 49 -17.23 -22.78 -35.06
CA PRO A 49 -17.48 -22.63 -36.48
C PRO A 49 -16.26 -23.17 -37.26
N SER A 50 -16.34 -23.25 -38.59
CA SER A 50 -15.15 -23.51 -39.41
C SER A 50 -14.05 -22.49 -39.08
N ALA A 51 -12.87 -22.95 -38.69
CA ALA A 51 -11.79 -22.15 -38.13
C ALA A 51 -10.45 -22.41 -38.81
N THR A 52 -9.56 -21.41 -38.77
CA THR A 52 -8.21 -21.43 -39.37
C THR A 52 -7.10 -21.54 -38.32
N GLY A 53 -7.45 -21.48 -37.04
CA GLY A 53 -6.54 -21.72 -35.93
C GLY A 53 -7.21 -21.56 -34.57
N LEU A 54 -6.40 -21.68 -33.53
CA LEU A 54 -6.75 -21.45 -32.13
C LEU A 54 -5.84 -20.36 -31.55
N THR A 55 -6.40 -19.47 -30.74
CA THR A 55 -5.65 -18.60 -29.83
C THR A 55 -5.66 -19.21 -28.44
N LEU A 56 -4.50 -19.62 -27.93
CA LEU A 56 -4.30 -19.97 -26.52
C LEU A 56 -3.92 -18.69 -25.75
N ARG A 57 -4.68 -18.33 -24.71
CA ARG A 57 -4.31 -17.32 -23.73
C ARG A 57 -3.67 -18.04 -22.53
N ALA A 58 -2.37 -17.81 -22.32
CA ALA A 58 -1.57 -18.49 -21.30
C ALA A 58 -0.45 -17.61 -20.73
N ARG A 59 0.07 -17.99 -19.56
CA ARG A 59 1.37 -17.57 -19.01
C ARG A 59 2.09 -18.76 -18.38
N GLY A 60 3.36 -18.61 -18.00
CA GLY A 60 4.11 -19.67 -17.33
C GLY A 60 5.29 -19.11 -16.55
N ASP A 61 5.59 -19.71 -15.40
CA ASP A 61 6.74 -19.32 -14.60
C ASP A 61 8.04 -19.80 -15.26
N SER A 62 9.16 -19.18 -14.86
CA SER A 62 10.48 -19.49 -15.42
C SER A 62 11.46 -19.87 -14.32
N CYS A 63 11.69 -21.17 -14.15
CA CYS A 63 12.81 -21.72 -13.40
C CYS A 63 13.82 -22.33 -14.39
N LEU A 64 15.03 -21.75 -14.50
CA LEU A 64 16.05 -22.11 -15.50
C LEU A 64 15.52 -22.26 -16.94
N GLY A 65 14.59 -21.38 -17.34
CA GLY A 65 13.92 -21.38 -18.63
C GLY A 65 12.39 -21.43 -18.52
N ALA A 66 11.72 -21.00 -19.57
CA ALA A 66 10.27 -20.86 -19.65
C ALA A 66 9.52 -22.21 -19.71
N ALA A 67 8.29 -22.22 -19.18
CA ALA A 67 7.31 -23.28 -19.39
C ALA A 67 6.95 -23.45 -20.89
N LYS A 68 6.66 -24.69 -21.30
CA LYS A 68 6.32 -25.08 -22.67
C LYS A 68 5.10 -25.99 -22.67
N VAL A 69 4.17 -25.72 -23.57
CA VAL A 69 2.97 -26.54 -23.76
C VAL A 69 2.87 -27.07 -25.19
N SER A 70 2.32 -28.26 -25.34
CA SER A 70 1.83 -28.77 -26.63
C SER A 70 0.31 -28.71 -26.68
N VAL A 71 -0.23 -28.35 -27.84
CA VAL A 71 -1.65 -28.24 -28.11
C VAL A 71 -2.05 -29.38 -29.05
N ALA A 72 -3.09 -30.11 -28.70
CA ALA A 72 -3.70 -31.13 -29.53
C ALA A 72 -5.20 -30.87 -29.71
N VAL A 73 -5.73 -31.26 -30.86
CA VAL A 73 -7.18 -31.29 -31.15
C VAL A 73 -7.55 -32.68 -31.63
N ASP A 74 -8.61 -33.25 -31.06
CA ASP A 74 -9.10 -34.61 -31.33
C ASP A 74 -7.99 -35.69 -31.24
N GLY A 75 -7.12 -35.54 -30.24
CA GLY A 75 -5.96 -36.41 -30.00
C GLY A 75 -4.74 -36.16 -30.91
N LYS A 76 -4.86 -35.34 -31.95
CA LYS A 76 -3.77 -35.00 -32.86
C LYS A 76 -3.05 -33.72 -32.43
N ALA A 77 -1.73 -33.78 -32.28
CA ALA A 77 -0.91 -32.58 -32.02
C ALA A 77 -1.01 -31.58 -33.18
N VAL A 78 -1.27 -30.30 -32.85
CA VAL A 78 -1.45 -29.20 -33.81
C VAL A 78 -0.45 -28.05 -33.61
N GLY A 79 0.22 -27.97 -32.47
CA GLY A 79 1.26 -26.95 -32.24
C GLY A 79 1.89 -27.00 -30.86
N THR A 80 2.82 -26.09 -30.59
CA THR A 80 3.43 -25.86 -29.28
C THR A 80 3.55 -24.37 -29.00
N ALA A 81 3.66 -24.00 -27.72
CA ALA A 81 3.95 -22.64 -27.28
C ALA A 81 5.01 -22.66 -26.16
N THR A 82 5.93 -21.70 -26.20
CA THR A 82 6.81 -21.39 -25.05
C THR A 82 6.20 -20.17 -24.35
N LEU A 83 5.85 -20.34 -23.08
CA LEU A 83 5.03 -19.40 -22.33
C LEU A 83 5.89 -18.27 -21.71
N SER A 84 5.35 -17.06 -21.69
CA SER A 84 5.96 -15.91 -21.01
C SER A 84 5.50 -15.82 -19.56
N GLY A 85 6.30 -15.17 -18.71
CA GLY A 85 5.92 -14.86 -17.32
C GLY A 85 4.70 -13.93 -17.18
N ILE A 86 4.25 -13.34 -18.28
CA ILE A 86 3.01 -12.56 -18.38
C ILE A 86 2.04 -13.20 -19.38
N TRP A 87 0.76 -12.88 -19.24
CA TRP A 87 -0.31 -13.36 -20.11
C TRP A 87 -0.15 -12.90 -21.57
N ALA A 88 0.06 -13.86 -22.47
CA ALA A 88 0.18 -13.62 -23.91
C ALA A 88 -0.80 -14.50 -24.72
N ASN A 89 -0.95 -14.16 -25.99
CA ASN A 89 -1.75 -14.89 -26.96
C ASN A 89 -0.82 -15.71 -27.86
N TYR A 90 -1.04 -17.01 -27.93
CA TYR A 90 -0.31 -17.93 -28.81
C TYR A 90 -1.24 -18.42 -29.90
N THR A 91 -0.89 -18.15 -31.16
CA THR A 91 -1.71 -18.54 -32.33
C THR A 91 -1.22 -19.86 -32.91
N ILE A 92 -2.02 -20.92 -32.72
CA ILE A 92 -1.80 -22.24 -33.31
C ILE A 92 -2.60 -22.30 -34.62
N LYS A 93 -1.92 -22.39 -35.76
CA LYS A 93 -2.57 -22.55 -37.07
C LYS A 93 -3.05 -24.00 -37.23
N THR A 94 -4.37 -24.20 -37.30
CA THR A 94 -4.99 -25.50 -37.54
C THR A 94 -6.36 -25.30 -38.17
N ALA A 95 -6.65 -26.03 -39.25
CA ALA A 95 -7.95 -25.99 -39.91
C ALA A 95 -8.92 -26.90 -39.16
N LEU A 96 -10.01 -26.34 -38.64
CA LEU A 96 -11.09 -27.08 -37.98
C LEU A 96 -12.39 -26.90 -38.78
N PRO A 97 -13.19 -27.95 -39.02
CA PRO A 97 -14.54 -27.80 -39.55
C PRO A 97 -15.46 -27.12 -38.51
N ALA A 98 -16.70 -26.85 -38.91
CA ALA A 98 -17.74 -26.53 -37.93
C ALA A 98 -18.16 -27.82 -37.20
N GLY A 99 -18.04 -27.86 -35.86
CA GLY A 99 -18.26 -29.07 -35.08
C GLY A 99 -17.86 -28.95 -33.61
N SER A 100 -18.03 -30.04 -32.86
CA SER A 100 -17.49 -30.18 -31.49
C SER A 100 -16.13 -30.85 -31.55
N HIS A 101 -15.15 -30.29 -30.86
CA HIS A 101 -13.75 -30.71 -30.87
C HIS A 101 -13.20 -30.83 -29.43
N SER A 102 -12.37 -31.86 -29.21
CA SER A 102 -11.66 -32.08 -27.96
C SER A 102 -10.31 -31.37 -28.00
N VAL A 103 -10.12 -30.33 -27.19
CA VAL A 103 -8.88 -29.52 -27.15
C VAL A 103 -8.08 -29.87 -25.89
N ALA A 104 -6.85 -30.33 -26.07
CA ALA A 104 -5.94 -30.69 -24.99
C ALA A 104 -4.68 -29.82 -24.98
N ILE A 105 -4.29 -29.36 -23.79
CA ILE A 105 -3.07 -28.59 -23.52
C ILE A 105 -2.21 -29.39 -22.54
N THR A 106 -1.05 -29.85 -22.97
CA THR A 106 -0.10 -30.61 -22.13
C THR A 106 1.05 -29.71 -21.72
N PHE A 107 1.36 -29.64 -20.42
CA PHE A 107 2.57 -29.00 -19.91
C PHE A 107 3.75 -30.00 -19.97
N THR A 108 4.79 -29.68 -20.75
CA THR A 108 5.77 -30.68 -21.23
C THR A 108 7.19 -30.57 -20.66
N ASN A 109 7.47 -29.55 -19.83
CA ASN A 109 8.83 -29.31 -19.34
C ASN A 109 8.89 -28.77 -17.90
N ASP A 110 8.05 -29.27 -17.00
CA ASP A 110 8.19 -29.07 -15.54
C ASP A 110 9.65 -29.11 -15.07
N TYR A 111 10.01 -28.20 -14.16
CA TYR A 111 11.34 -28.13 -13.56
C TYR A 111 11.33 -27.29 -12.28
N ARG A 112 11.68 -27.93 -11.16
CA ARG A 112 11.78 -27.32 -9.84
C ARG A 112 13.19 -27.39 -9.29
N TYR A 113 13.74 -26.28 -8.80
CA TYR A 113 15.04 -26.23 -8.16
C TYR A 113 14.90 -25.99 -6.64
N GLY A 114 14.52 -27.05 -5.92
CA GLY A 114 14.34 -27.05 -4.47
C GLY A 114 13.24 -26.09 -4.01
N SER A 115 13.65 -25.00 -3.34
CA SER A 115 12.81 -23.86 -2.93
C SER A 115 13.13 -22.56 -3.68
N LEU A 116 14.13 -22.56 -4.57
CA LEU A 116 14.64 -21.34 -5.23
C LEU A 116 13.77 -20.91 -6.42
N CYS A 117 13.26 -21.87 -7.19
CA CYS A 117 12.22 -21.62 -8.18
C CYS A 117 11.46 -22.91 -8.54
N ASP A 118 10.26 -22.71 -9.10
CA ASP A 118 9.40 -23.74 -9.67
C ASP A 118 8.94 -23.28 -11.07
N ARG A 119 8.58 -24.19 -11.96
CA ARG A 119 8.19 -23.87 -13.35
C ARG A 119 6.78 -24.40 -13.61
N ASN A 120 5.81 -23.50 -13.55
CA ASN A 120 4.39 -23.80 -13.74
C ASN A 120 3.88 -23.31 -15.10
N ALA A 121 2.81 -23.93 -15.60
CA ALA A 121 2.03 -23.40 -16.73
C ALA A 121 0.63 -22.94 -16.27
N TYR A 122 0.08 -21.91 -16.91
CA TYR A 122 -1.20 -21.31 -16.55
C TYR A 122 -2.06 -21.09 -17.78
N ILE A 123 -3.21 -21.75 -17.82
CA ILE A 123 -4.15 -21.73 -18.94
C ILE A 123 -5.35 -20.87 -18.56
N GLY A 124 -5.66 -19.85 -19.37
CA GLY A 124 -6.76 -18.92 -19.13
C GLY A 124 -7.93 -19.15 -20.10
N SER A 125 -7.62 -19.26 -21.40
CA SER A 125 -8.59 -19.73 -22.39
C SER A 125 -7.95 -20.32 -23.64
N VAL A 126 -8.75 -21.06 -24.41
CA VAL A 126 -8.50 -21.29 -25.85
C VAL A 126 -9.70 -20.75 -26.63
N THR A 127 -9.46 -20.08 -27.76
CA THR A 127 -10.48 -19.41 -28.58
C THR A 127 -10.29 -19.75 -30.06
N ALA A 128 -11.35 -20.11 -30.78
CA ALA A 128 -11.27 -20.43 -32.19
C ALA A 128 -11.17 -19.18 -33.09
N ILE A 129 -10.30 -19.23 -34.09
CA ILE A 129 -10.10 -18.17 -35.09
C ILE A 129 -10.95 -18.52 -36.31
N ALA A 130 -12.15 -17.97 -36.38
CA ALA A 130 -13.11 -18.26 -37.45
C ALA A 130 -12.54 -18.03 -38.86
N ALA A 131 -12.92 -18.89 -39.80
CA ALA A 131 -12.64 -18.71 -41.22
C ALA A 131 -13.51 -17.58 -41.80
N ALA A 132 -12.99 -16.86 -42.78
CA ALA A 132 -13.77 -15.86 -43.50
C ALA A 132 -14.94 -16.52 -44.28
N PRO A 133 -16.17 -15.97 -44.22
CA PRO A 133 -17.30 -16.57 -44.92
C PRO A 133 -17.13 -16.48 -46.44
N THR A 134 -17.25 -17.62 -47.12
CA THR A 134 -17.24 -17.67 -48.60
C THR A 134 -18.53 -17.05 -49.15
N THR A 135 -18.42 -15.89 -49.81
CA THR A 135 -19.57 -15.14 -50.32
C THR A 135 -20.12 -15.72 -51.62
N THR A 136 -21.10 -16.62 -51.54
CA THR A 136 -21.91 -17.02 -52.69
C THR A 136 -22.86 -15.89 -53.10
N LYS A 137 -22.81 -15.46 -54.36
CA LYS A 137 -23.53 -14.27 -54.89
C LYS A 137 -25.06 -14.47 -54.95
N PRO A 138 -25.88 -13.62 -54.29
CA PRO A 138 -27.34 -13.65 -54.42
C PRO A 138 -27.87 -13.02 -55.74
N PRO A 139 -29.14 -13.28 -56.13
CA PRO A 139 -29.76 -12.71 -57.34
C PRO A 139 -30.29 -11.27 -57.17
N THR A 140 -30.56 -10.60 -58.29
CA THR A 140 -31.07 -9.21 -58.39
C THR A 140 -32.60 -9.12 -58.55
N THR A 141 -33.25 -8.17 -57.86
CA THR A 141 -34.58 -7.61 -58.21
C THR A 141 -34.74 -6.14 -57.72
N THR A 142 -35.84 -5.48 -58.08
CA THR A 142 -35.89 -4.05 -58.44
C THR A 142 -36.75 -3.09 -57.57
N LYS A 143 -36.19 -1.90 -57.26
CA LYS A 143 -36.80 -0.53 -57.25
C LYS A 143 -38.00 -0.21 -56.27
N PRO A 144 -38.56 1.04 -56.16
CA PRO A 144 -38.79 1.68 -54.84
C PRO A 144 -40.16 2.42 -54.65
N PRO A 145 -40.31 3.17 -53.54
CA PRO A 145 -40.87 4.55 -53.55
C PRO A 145 -39.97 5.59 -52.81
N VAL A 146 -40.34 6.90 -52.80
CA VAL A 146 -39.45 8.05 -52.53
C VAL A 146 -40.18 9.28 -51.88
N THR A 147 -39.43 10.21 -51.23
CA THR A 147 -39.80 11.58 -50.73
C THR A 147 -40.74 11.71 -49.51
N THR A 148 -40.82 12.82 -48.72
CA THR A 148 -40.30 14.23 -48.83
C THR A 148 -39.92 14.87 -47.46
N THR A 149 -39.53 16.16 -47.42
CA THR A 149 -38.98 16.95 -46.29
C THR A 149 -39.91 18.05 -45.70
N THR A 150 -39.56 18.63 -44.53
CA THR A 150 -39.91 20.03 -44.13
C THR A 150 -39.07 20.54 -42.91
N LYS A 151 -39.19 21.84 -42.54
CA LYS A 151 -38.34 22.57 -41.54
C LYS A 151 -39.22 23.47 -40.58
N PRO A 152 -38.73 24.46 -39.75
CA PRO A 152 -39.20 24.67 -38.36
C PRO A 152 -39.91 26.03 -38.13
N PRO A 153 -40.12 26.48 -36.87
CA PRO A 153 -39.55 27.78 -36.43
C PRO A 153 -39.04 27.82 -34.95
N VAL A 154 -38.85 29.02 -34.39
CA VAL A 154 -38.06 29.36 -33.17
C VAL A 154 -38.82 30.32 -32.23
N THR A 155 -38.64 30.24 -30.89
CA THR A 155 -38.98 31.31 -29.90
C THR A 155 -38.09 31.26 -28.63
N THR A 156 -38.27 32.16 -27.65
CA THR A 156 -37.19 32.69 -26.76
C THR A 156 -37.60 33.10 -25.31
N THR A 157 -36.61 33.22 -24.39
CA THR A 157 -36.64 33.91 -23.04
C THR A 157 -37.49 33.23 -21.91
N THR A 158 -37.36 33.46 -20.58
CA THR A 158 -36.78 34.52 -19.70
C THR A 158 -36.07 33.97 -18.39
N LYS A 159 -35.77 34.82 -17.39
CA LYS A 159 -34.99 34.62 -16.12
C LYS A 159 -35.33 35.76 -15.11
N PRO A 160 -35.08 35.75 -13.77
CA PRO A 160 -35.15 34.75 -12.68
C PRO A 160 -36.38 35.03 -11.73
N PRO A 161 -36.40 34.67 -10.42
CA PRO A 161 -35.71 35.46 -9.37
C PRO A 161 -34.89 34.62 -8.35
N VAL A 162 -34.26 35.29 -7.37
CA VAL A 162 -33.38 34.72 -6.32
C VAL A 162 -34.10 34.68 -4.98
N THR A 163 -33.82 33.67 -4.15
CA THR A 163 -34.25 33.62 -2.74
C THR A 163 -33.04 33.48 -1.82
N THR A 164 -32.90 34.38 -0.85
CA THR A 164 -31.92 34.29 0.25
C THR A 164 -32.55 33.60 1.46
N THR A 165 -31.79 32.73 2.14
CA THR A 165 -32.16 32.15 3.44
C THR A 165 -31.05 32.37 4.45
N THR A 166 -31.43 32.73 5.67
CA THR A 166 -30.54 33.20 6.73
C THR A 166 -30.05 32.06 7.63
N LYS A 167 -28.80 32.16 8.10
CA LYS A 167 -28.17 31.21 9.02
C LYS A 167 -28.63 31.48 10.47
N PRO A 168 -29.10 30.47 11.24
CA PRO A 168 -29.32 30.59 12.68
C PRO A 168 -27.99 30.72 13.46
N PRO A 169 -27.99 31.36 14.65
CA PRO A 169 -26.79 31.53 15.46
C PRO A 169 -26.26 30.20 16.04
N VAL A 170 -24.95 30.15 16.29
CA VAL A 170 -24.27 28.99 16.89
C VAL A 170 -24.26 29.14 18.41
N THR A 171 -24.83 28.18 19.14
CA THR A 171 -24.76 28.12 20.60
C THR A 171 -23.46 27.46 21.05
N THR A 172 -22.55 28.22 21.65
CA THR A 172 -21.28 27.69 22.17
C THR A 172 -21.48 27.07 23.55
N THR A 173 -21.54 25.75 23.65
CA THR A 173 -21.57 25.01 24.93
C THR A 173 -20.25 24.31 25.19
N THR A 174 -19.49 24.79 26.18
CA THR A 174 -18.23 24.20 26.62
C THR A 174 -18.46 22.79 27.21
N PRO A 175 -17.70 21.75 26.81
CA PRO A 175 -17.79 20.43 27.42
C PRO A 175 -17.37 20.46 28.92
N PRO A 176 -18.09 19.78 29.83
CA PRO A 176 -17.74 19.76 31.25
C PRO A 176 -16.55 18.83 31.54
N THR A 177 -15.59 19.33 32.32
CA THR A 177 -14.34 18.62 32.63
C THR A 177 -14.48 17.66 33.82
N THR A 178 -15.08 16.49 33.61
CA THR A 178 -15.09 15.39 34.59
C THR A 178 -14.88 14.04 33.91
N THR A 179 -13.74 13.40 34.15
CA THR A 179 -13.42 12.06 33.63
C THR A 179 -14.33 11.00 34.24
N PRO A 180 -15.13 10.25 33.43
CA PRO A 180 -15.93 9.14 33.95
C PRO A 180 -15.05 7.94 34.38
N PRO A 181 -15.57 7.01 35.21
CA PRO A 181 -14.88 5.76 35.53
C PRO A 181 -14.62 4.89 34.29
N VAL A 182 -13.59 4.05 34.36
CA VAL A 182 -13.23 3.11 33.28
C VAL A 182 -14.29 2.01 33.17
N ASP A 183 -14.89 1.88 31.99
CA ASP A 183 -15.93 0.90 31.67
C ASP A 183 -15.32 -0.29 30.92
N THR A 184 -15.46 -1.50 31.47
CA THR A 184 -14.99 -2.77 30.86
C THR A 184 -15.86 -3.17 29.68
N GLY A 185 -15.72 -2.41 28.59
CA GLY A 185 -16.53 -2.50 27.38
C GLY A 185 -16.36 -1.32 26.42
N LYS A 186 -15.64 -0.25 26.82
CA LYS A 186 -15.34 0.90 25.96
C LYS A 186 -13.86 1.27 26.01
N CYS A 187 -13.23 1.31 24.85
CA CYS A 187 -11.91 1.93 24.70
C CYS A 187 -12.03 3.46 24.71
N GLY A 188 -10.89 4.16 24.80
CA GLY A 188 -10.87 5.61 24.68
C GLY A 188 -11.39 6.10 23.33
N VAL A 189 -11.72 7.39 23.26
CA VAL A 189 -11.83 8.10 21.96
C VAL A 189 -10.53 7.88 21.19
N ASN A 190 -10.63 7.76 19.86
CA ASN A 190 -9.50 7.49 18.97
C ASN A 190 -8.84 6.10 19.16
N MET A 191 -9.53 5.16 19.80
CA MET A 191 -9.15 3.74 19.87
C MET A 191 -10.28 2.84 19.36
N TYR A 192 -9.91 1.60 18.99
CA TYR A 192 -10.82 0.54 18.61
C TYR A 192 -10.82 -0.57 19.66
N LEU A 193 -12.01 -1.04 20.08
CA LEU A 193 -12.17 -2.33 20.72
C LEU A 193 -12.08 -3.40 19.63
N ALA A 194 -10.98 -4.16 19.63
CA ALA A 194 -10.74 -5.29 18.74
C ALA A 194 -11.22 -6.58 19.42
N ALA A 195 -12.33 -7.14 18.96
CA ALA A 195 -12.89 -8.39 19.44
C ALA A 195 -12.53 -9.56 18.50
N TYR A 196 -11.88 -10.60 19.02
CA TYR A 196 -11.33 -11.71 18.23
C TYR A 196 -12.17 -12.98 18.35
N TYR A 197 -12.40 -13.68 17.23
CA TYR A 197 -13.27 -14.86 17.14
C TYR A 197 -12.61 -16.01 16.39
N ASN A 198 -12.74 -17.26 16.87
CA ASN A 198 -12.30 -18.47 16.16
C ASN A 198 -13.36 -18.95 15.13
N ASN A 199 -13.90 -18.02 14.36
CA ASN A 199 -14.75 -18.24 13.19
C ASN A 199 -14.56 -17.09 12.19
N LEU A 200 -15.11 -17.19 10.98
CA LEU A 200 -14.93 -16.19 9.91
C LEU A 200 -15.99 -15.09 9.85
N THR A 201 -16.96 -15.12 10.77
CA THR A 201 -18.19 -14.31 10.69
C THR A 201 -18.34 -13.30 11.84
N ALA A 202 -17.35 -13.21 12.74
CA ALA A 202 -17.38 -12.41 13.96
C ALA A 202 -18.62 -12.67 14.85
N THR A 203 -19.07 -13.92 14.90
CA THR A 203 -20.30 -14.35 15.59
C THR A 203 -20.03 -15.09 16.90
N GLY A 204 -20.96 -14.99 17.85
CA GLY A 204 -20.89 -15.64 19.16
C GLY A 204 -20.10 -14.82 20.19
N THR A 205 -19.56 -15.49 21.20
CA THR A 205 -18.68 -14.87 22.20
C THR A 205 -17.26 -14.72 21.61
N PRO A 206 -16.61 -13.55 21.71
CA PRO A 206 -15.21 -13.41 21.32
C PRO A 206 -14.31 -14.21 22.27
N VAL A 207 -13.23 -14.75 21.73
CA VAL A 207 -12.17 -15.46 22.46
C VAL A 207 -11.43 -14.51 23.40
N THR A 208 -11.21 -13.28 22.95
CA THR A 208 -10.61 -12.19 23.71
C THR A 208 -10.99 -10.85 23.09
N SER A 209 -10.82 -9.75 23.82
CA SER A 209 -11.03 -8.40 23.30
C SER A 209 -10.08 -7.43 23.99
N ARG A 210 -9.51 -6.49 23.24
CA ARG A 210 -8.55 -5.48 23.73
C ARG A 210 -8.67 -4.17 22.97
N CYS A 211 -8.06 -3.11 23.50
CA CYS A 211 -8.06 -1.79 22.87
C CYS A 211 -6.80 -1.59 22.02
N GLU A 212 -6.99 -1.19 20.76
CA GLU A 212 -5.93 -0.98 19.76
C GLU A 212 -6.05 0.44 19.16
N TYR A 213 -4.92 1.05 18.78
CA TYR A 213 -4.88 2.41 18.18
C TYR A 213 -5.02 2.41 16.65
N SER A 214 -4.95 1.23 16.04
CA SER A 214 -4.98 0.99 14.59
C SER A 214 -5.94 -0.15 14.27
N VAL A 215 -6.05 -0.49 12.97
CA VAL A 215 -6.94 -1.55 12.48
C VAL A 215 -6.18 -2.40 11.48
N GLY A 216 -6.15 -3.70 11.72
CA GLY A 216 -5.45 -4.69 10.92
C GLY A 216 -3.99 -4.90 11.33
N ASN A 217 -3.38 -5.95 10.79
CA ASN A 217 -1.97 -6.32 10.97
C ASN A 217 -1.55 -7.24 9.80
N THR A 218 -0.26 -7.56 9.71
CA THR A 218 0.25 -8.71 8.95
C THR A 218 0.46 -9.89 9.91
N TRP A 219 -0.22 -11.00 9.65
CA TRP A 219 -0.36 -12.10 10.61
C TRP A 219 0.57 -13.30 10.39
N ASP A 220 1.15 -13.47 9.19
CA ASP A 220 2.29 -14.38 8.88
C ASP A 220 2.42 -15.65 9.74
N ALA A 221 1.38 -16.48 9.70
CA ALA A 221 1.21 -17.74 10.41
C ALA A 221 1.25 -17.68 11.95
N GLN A 222 1.24 -16.48 12.53
CA GLN A 222 1.13 -16.22 13.97
C GLN A 222 -0.33 -16.17 14.41
N SER A 223 -0.55 -16.38 15.71
CA SER A 223 -1.82 -16.08 16.36
C SER A 223 -1.87 -14.58 16.74
N PRO A 224 -2.97 -13.86 16.49
CA PRO A 224 -3.07 -12.43 16.82
C PRO A 224 -3.22 -12.14 18.33
N ALA A 225 -3.66 -13.13 19.11
CA ALA A 225 -3.82 -13.05 20.56
C ALA A 225 -3.94 -14.46 21.18
N PRO A 226 -3.49 -14.68 22.43
CA PRO A 226 -3.60 -15.99 23.09
C PRO A 226 -5.01 -16.60 23.01
N GLY A 227 -5.09 -17.87 22.59
CA GLY A 227 -6.34 -18.60 22.37
C GLY A 227 -6.99 -18.40 21.00
N VAL A 228 -6.60 -17.38 20.23
CA VAL A 228 -7.08 -17.16 18.86
C VAL A 228 -6.28 -18.05 17.89
N ASN A 229 -6.95 -18.64 16.90
CA ASN A 229 -6.29 -19.43 15.87
C ASN A 229 -5.33 -18.55 15.02
N ALA A 230 -4.28 -19.14 14.46
CA ALA A 230 -3.42 -18.47 13.48
C ALA A 230 -4.05 -18.34 12.07
N GLY A 231 -5.27 -18.84 11.89
CA GLY A 231 -6.07 -18.83 10.67
C GLY A 231 -7.42 -19.50 10.94
N ASN A 232 -8.44 -19.24 10.13
CA ASN A 232 -9.85 -19.43 10.50
C ASN A 232 -10.23 -18.60 11.75
N PHE A 233 -9.87 -17.32 11.74
CA PHE A 233 -10.31 -16.33 12.72
C PHE A 233 -10.93 -15.10 12.07
N SER A 234 -11.61 -14.28 12.87
CA SER A 234 -12.02 -12.94 12.49
C SER A 234 -11.82 -11.96 13.66
N VAL A 235 -11.77 -10.68 13.30
CA VAL A 235 -11.68 -9.55 14.23
C VAL A 235 -12.80 -8.57 13.90
N LEU A 236 -13.52 -8.09 14.91
CA LEU A 236 -14.41 -6.94 14.79
C LEU A 236 -13.82 -5.78 15.60
N TYR A 237 -13.34 -4.77 14.89
CA TYR A 237 -12.90 -3.49 15.43
C TYR A 237 -14.10 -2.54 15.55
N THR A 238 -14.31 -1.94 16.71
CA THR A 238 -15.34 -0.90 16.94
C THR A 238 -14.76 0.27 17.72
N GLY A 239 -14.86 1.48 17.19
CA GLY A 239 -14.21 2.68 17.77
C GLY A 239 -15.09 3.93 17.71
N SER A 240 -14.90 4.80 18.71
CA SER A 240 -15.42 6.17 18.72
C SER A 240 -14.31 7.09 18.26
N ILE A 241 -14.32 7.45 16.97
CA ILE A 241 -13.20 8.11 16.30
C ILE A 241 -13.56 9.58 16.07
N ASN A 242 -12.66 10.48 16.45
CA ASN A 242 -12.80 11.90 16.20
C ASN A 242 -12.40 12.25 14.77
N PHE A 243 -13.29 12.93 14.06
CA PHE A 243 -13.01 13.58 12.79
C PHE A 243 -12.74 15.06 13.10
N PRO A 244 -11.51 15.58 12.95
CA PRO A 244 -11.17 16.94 13.38
C PRO A 244 -11.86 18.04 12.54
N THR A 245 -12.27 17.73 11.30
CA THR A 245 -12.91 18.68 10.39
C THR A 245 -14.08 18.04 9.63
N SER A 246 -15.07 18.86 9.26
CA SER A 246 -16.12 18.43 8.32
C SER A 246 -15.56 18.48 6.90
N GLY A 247 -15.66 17.38 6.14
CA GLY A 247 -15.15 17.33 4.77
C GLY A 247 -15.13 15.93 4.16
N THR A 248 -14.47 15.82 3.00
CA THR A 248 -14.25 14.55 2.31
C THR A 248 -13.11 13.78 2.98
N TYR A 249 -13.38 12.52 3.33
CA TYR A 249 -12.39 11.57 3.81
C TYR A 249 -12.23 10.42 2.80
N ASN A 250 -10.98 10.05 2.53
CA ASN A 250 -10.64 8.83 1.81
C ASN A 250 -10.65 7.66 2.82
N VAL A 251 -11.41 6.61 2.52
CA VAL A 251 -11.41 5.36 3.29
C VAL A 251 -10.63 4.34 2.48
N ASN A 252 -9.50 3.86 3.00
CA ASN A 252 -8.60 2.94 2.29
C ASN A 252 -8.43 1.63 3.07
N ALA A 253 -8.41 0.51 2.36
CA ALA A 253 -8.07 -0.80 2.91
C ALA A 253 -7.15 -1.57 1.96
N GLN A 254 -6.01 -2.03 2.44
CA GLN A 254 -5.23 -3.08 1.78
C GLN A 254 -5.61 -4.45 2.36
N THR A 255 -5.68 -5.46 1.50
CA THR A 255 -5.85 -6.85 1.90
C THR A 255 -4.89 -7.78 1.16
N GLY A 256 -4.45 -8.82 1.85
CA GLY A 256 -3.93 -10.04 1.27
C GLY A 256 -4.51 -11.24 2.01
N PHE A 257 -5.17 -12.16 1.30
CA PHE A 257 -5.79 -13.37 1.86
C PHE A 257 -6.79 -13.13 3.01
N VAL A 258 -7.45 -11.97 3.05
CA VAL A 258 -8.47 -11.65 4.06
C VAL A 258 -9.73 -11.04 3.43
N GLY A 259 -10.87 -11.18 4.09
CA GLY A 259 -12.06 -10.38 3.81
C GLY A 259 -12.10 -9.15 4.70
N VAL A 260 -12.74 -8.07 4.22
CA VAL A 260 -12.86 -6.81 4.96
C VAL A 260 -14.21 -6.15 4.72
N GLN A 261 -14.80 -5.57 5.76
CA GLN A 261 -15.92 -4.62 5.66
C GLN A 261 -15.65 -3.43 6.57
N ALA A 262 -15.81 -2.21 6.07
CA ALA A 262 -15.59 -0.98 6.81
C ALA A 262 -16.83 -0.06 6.74
N LYS A 263 -17.23 0.46 7.90
CA LYS A 263 -18.41 1.31 8.10
C LYS A 263 -18.07 2.56 8.90
N ILE A 264 -18.76 3.65 8.56
CA ILE A 264 -18.84 4.88 9.40
C ILE A 264 -20.33 5.11 9.66
N ASP A 265 -20.72 5.27 10.93
CA ASP A 265 -22.10 5.41 11.42
C ASP A 265 -23.06 4.34 10.86
N GLY A 266 -22.56 3.10 10.73
CA GLY A 266 -23.29 1.95 10.19
C GLY A 266 -23.38 1.89 8.65
N LYS A 267 -23.12 2.99 7.93
CA LYS A 267 -23.05 3.02 6.47
C LYS A 267 -21.84 2.21 5.98
N SER A 268 -22.07 1.15 5.20
CA SER A 268 -20.99 0.39 4.56
C SER A 268 -20.31 1.22 3.47
N LEU A 269 -18.98 1.20 3.44
CA LEU A 269 -18.15 1.98 2.53
C LEU A 269 -17.19 1.10 1.71
N ILE A 270 -16.61 0.09 2.36
CA ILE A 270 -15.87 -1.00 1.72
C ILE A 270 -16.53 -2.30 2.18
N ASP A 271 -16.84 -3.22 1.27
CA ASP A 271 -17.55 -4.45 1.62
C ASP A 271 -17.12 -5.63 0.72
N TYR A 272 -16.24 -6.46 1.25
CA TYR A 272 -15.78 -7.73 0.68
C TYR A 272 -15.93 -8.87 1.72
N TRP A 273 -16.87 -8.72 2.66
CA TRP A 273 -17.05 -9.65 3.78
C TRP A 273 -17.85 -10.91 3.41
N PRO A 274 -17.54 -12.09 3.98
CA PRO A 274 -16.35 -12.48 4.74
C PRO A 274 -15.24 -13.09 3.84
N ASN A 275 -15.41 -13.03 2.52
CA ASN A 275 -14.60 -13.77 1.54
C ASN A 275 -13.20 -13.17 1.39
N GLN A 276 -12.19 -14.03 1.15
CA GLN A 276 -10.83 -13.54 0.91
C GLN A 276 -10.77 -12.68 -0.36
N THR A 277 -10.04 -11.57 -0.27
CA THR A 277 -9.74 -10.72 -1.41
C THR A 277 -8.30 -10.21 -1.32
N TRP A 278 -7.71 -9.85 -2.47
CA TRP A 278 -6.32 -9.39 -2.57
C TRP A 278 -6.29 -8.08 -3.37
N GLY A 279 -5.76 -7.02 -2.77
CA GLY A 279 -5.65 -5.72 -3.43
C GLY A 279 -5.63 -4.53 -2.48
N ARG A 280 -5.96 -3.37 -3.03
CA ARG A 280 -6.09 -2.10 -2.32
C ARG A 280 -7.43 -1.48 -2.75
N TYR A 281 -8.28 -1.17 -1.79
CA TYR A 281 -9.62 -0.63 -1.99
C TYR A 281 -9.68 0.79 -1.45
N HIS A 282 -10.43 1.64 -2.15
CA HIS A 282 -10.57 3.05 -1.83
C HIS A 282 -11.97 3.51 -2.16
N THR A 283 -12.50 4.37 -1.30
CA THR A 283 -13.72 5.14 -1.56
C THR A 283 -13.63 6.48 -0.84
N THR A 284 -14.52 7.41 -1.18
CA THR A 284 -14.64 8.70 -0.49
C THR A 284 -16.00 8.81 0.18
N THR A 285 -16.04 9.48 1.33
CA THR A 285 -17.30 9.89 1.95
C THR A 285 -17.14 11.25 2.62
N ASN A 286 -18.21 12.04 2.64
CA ASN A 286 -18.28 13.21 3.50
C ASN A 286 -18.56 12.77 4.93
N VAL A 287 -17.87 13.38 5.89
CA VAL A 287 -18.07 13.21 7.35
C VAL A 287 -18.12 14.59 7.99
N THR A 288 -18.81 14.74 9.12
CA THR A 288 -18.82 15.97 9.93
C THR A 288 -17.67 15.97 10.94
N ALA A 289 -17.30 17.16 11.44
CA ALA A 289 -16.40 17.25 12.59
C ALA A 289 -17.08 16.68 13.86
N GLY A 290 -16.33 15.94 14.68
CA GLY A 290 -16.78 15.36 15.94
C GLY A 290 -16.57 13.85 16.04
N LEU A 291 -17.22 13.22 17.02
CA LEU A 291 -17.14 11.77 17.24
C LEU A 291 -18.09 11.01 16.34
N HIS A 292 -17.55 10.05 15.58
CA HIS A 292 -18.28 9.16 14.70
C HIS A 292 -18.00 7.69 15.04
N THR A 293 -18.98 6.81 14.78
CA THR A 293 -18.81 5.37 15.05
C THR A 293 -18.13 4.71 13.86
N VAL A 294 -16.92 4.20 14.04
CA VAL A 294 -16.21 3.44 13.00
C VAL A 294 -16.20 1.96 13.38
N SER A 295 -16.57 1.08 12.45
CA SER A 295 -16.42 -0.37 12.64
C SER A 295 -15.77 -1.02 11.42
N VAL A 296 -14.80 -1.89 11.67
CA VAL A 296 -14.14 -2.68 10.63
C VAL A 296 -14.15 -4.15 11.03
N ALA A 297 -14.62 -5.02 10.14
CA ALA A 297 -14.52 -6.46 10.29
C ALA A 297 -13.40 -6.99 9.40
N VAL A 298 -12.53 -7.87 9.93
CA VAL A 298 -11.45 -8.56 9.19
C VAL A 298 -11.55 -10.08 9.38
N SER A 299 -11.55 -10.85 8.29
CA SER A 299 -11.68 -12.31 8.30
C SER A 299 -10.43 -12.94 7.68
N ASN A 300 -9.78 -13.86 8.41
CA ASN A 300 -8.57 -14.53 7.95
C ASN A 300 -8.76 -16.07 7.95
N PRO A 301 -9.18 -16.67 6.81
CA PRO A 301 -9.30 -18.12 6.65
C PRO A 301 -7.95 -18.85 6.60
N THR A 302 -6.94 -18.21 6.02
CA THR A 302 -5.59 -18.77 5.89
C THR A 302 -4.68 -18.37 7.04
N LYS A 303 -3.41 -18.78 6.98
CA LYS A 303 -2.37 -18.31 7.89
C LYS A 303 -1.69 -16.99 7.46
N ASN A 304 -1.84 -16.60 6.19
CA ASN A 304 -1.06 -15.53 5.56
C ASN A 304 -1.90 -14.25 5.44
N GLY A 305 -2.64 -13.89 6.49
CA GLY A 305 -3.55 -12.74 6.43
C GLY A 305 -2.79 -11.43 6.53
N HIS A 306 -3.05 -10.49 5.62
CA HIS A 306 -2.57 -9.11 5.69
C HIS A 306 -3.78 -8.18 5.61
N GLN A 307 -3.96 -7.28 6.58
CA GLN A 307 -4.97 -6.23 6.50
C GLN A 307 -4.41 -4.93 7.06
N HIS A 308 -4.54 -3.85 6.31
CA HIS A 308 -4.14 -2.52 6.76
C HIS A 308 -5.25 -1.52 6.37
N PHE A 309 -5.66 -0.67 7.31
CA PHE A 309 -6.78 0.27 7.13
C PHE A 309 -6.37 1.71 7.44
N SER A 310 -7.04 2.68 6.82
CA SER A 310 -6.93 4.11 7.17
C SER A 310 -8.18 4.89 6.74
N ILE A 311 -8.53 5.92 7.50
CA ILE A 311 -9.51 6.94 7.11
C ILE A 311 -8.80 8.29 7.18
N THR A 312 -8.44 8.88 6.04
CA THR A 312 -7.63 10.11 5.95
C THR A 312 -8.44 11.28 5.40
N PRO A 313 -8.21 12.54 5.84
CA PRO A 313 -8.67 13.71 5.10
C PRO A 313 -8.22 13.66 3.63
N ALA A 314 -9.07 14.10 2.71
CA ALA A 314 -8.73 14.23 1.30
C ALA A 314 -8.13 15.62 0.98
N GLY A 315 -7.31 15.68 -0.06
CA GLY A 315 -6.60 16.90 -0.48
C GLY A 315 -5.20 17.03 0.14
N THR A 316 -4.67 18.25 0.17
CA THR A 316 -3.38 18.61 0.77
C THR A 316 -3.56 19.73 1.81
N SER A 317 -2.52 20.01 2.59
CA SER A 317 -2.52 21.01 3.67
C SER A 317 -1.57 22.19 3.39
N PRO A 318 -1.65 23.30 4.16
CA PRO A 318 -0.81 24.48 3.94
C PRO A 318 0.69 24.16 4.00
N ALA A 319 1.46 24.75 3.08
CA ALA A 319 2.90 24.52 3.01
C ALA A 319 3.63 25.04 4.26
N SER A 320 4.70 24.35 4.67
CA SER A 320 5.57 24.88 5.73
C SER A 320 6.33 26.11 5.26
N ASN A 321 6.56 27.06 6.18
CA ASN A 321 7.22 28.35 5.91
C ASN A 321 8.65 28.45 6.48
N ASN A 322 9.10 27.46 7.24
CA ASN A 322 10.46 27.37 7.79
C ASN A 322 11.47 26.68 6.86
N GLY A 323 11.00 26.04 5.78
CA GLY A 323 11.83 25.29 4.82
C GLY A 323 11.79 23.77 5.00
N ASN A 324 11.12 23.28 6.05
CA ASN A 324 10.92 21.84 6.23
C ASN A 324 10.11 21.27 5.07
N TYR A 325 10.47 20.05 4.67
CA TYR A 325 9.62 19.28 3.77
C TYR A 325 8.31 18.91 4.50
N PHE A 326 7.24 18.73 3.72
CA PHE A 326 5.86 18.48 4.18
C PHE A 326 5.15 19.68 4.85
N ALA A 327 3.84 19.54 5.02
CA ALA A 327 2.95 20.62 5.42
C ALA A 327 3.25 21.18 6.81
N ALA A 328 2.84 22.43 7.07
CA ALA A 328 3.01 23.09 8.37
C ALA A 328 2.30 22.32 9.52
N ASN A 329 1.16 21.69 9.21
CA ASN A 329 0.39 20.85 10.13
C ASN A 329 0.76 19.35 10.05
N SER A 330 1.81 18.97 9.30
CA SER A 330 2.31 17.60 9.31
C SER A 330 2.72 17.22 10.74
N PHE A 331 2.46 15.98 11.16
CA PHE A 331 2.89 15.46 12.45
C PHE A 331 4.41 15.54 12.68
N TRP A 332 5.21 15.61 11.60
CA TRP A 332 6.65 15.91 11.66
C TRP A 332 6.90 17.36 12.11
N ASN A 333 6.15 18.32 11.57
CA ASN A 333 6.32 19.77 11.79
C ASN A 333 5.48 20.31 12.98
N GLN A 334 4.96 19.42 13.84
CA GLN A 334 4.19 19.78 15.02
C GLN A 334 4.94 19.40 16.31
N PRO A 335 5.04 20.27 17.32
CA PRO A 335 5.66 19.93 18.60
C PRO A 335 4.86 18.85 19.35
N ILE A 336 5.46 18.29 20.39
CA ILE A 336 4.75 17.39 21.31
C ILE A 336 3.87 18.24 22.25
N PRO A 337 2.56 17.94 22.37
CA PRO A 337 1.69 18.63 23.33
C PRO A 337 2.22 18.53 24.77
N SER A 338 2.10 19.60 25.55
CA SER A 338 2.56 19.62 26.95
C SER A 338 1.84 18.61 27.85
N ASN A 339 0.64 18.17 27.45
CA ASN A 339 -0.16 17.13 28.08
C ASN A 339 0.01 15.73 27.44
N ALA A 340 1.05 15.49 26.64
CA ALA A 340 1.27 14.20 25.96
C ALA A 340 1.39 13.03 26.96
N ILE A 341 0.59 12.00 26.71
CA ILE A 341 0.46 10.82 27.57
C ILE A 341 1.56 9.81 27.24
N VAL A 342 2.25 9.30 28.26
CA VAL A 342 3.23 8.21 28.11
C VAL A 342 2.49 6.90 27.90
N HIS A 343 2.89 6.11 26.90
CA HIS A 343 2.28 4.82 26.60
C HIS A 343 2.55 3.81 27.74
N PRO A 344 1.59 2.96 28.15
CA PRO A 344 1.80 1.99 29.23
C PRO A 344 3.02 1.07 29.03
N ASN A 345 3.29 0.65 27.79
CA ASN A 345 4.46 -0.19 27.47
C ASN A 345 5.79 0.58 27.36
N SER A 346 5.80 1.90 27.58
CA SER A 346 6.99 2.75 27.38
C SER A 346 8.20 2.25 28.18
N GLU A 347 8.00 1.76 29.40
CA GLU A 347 9.10 1.27 30.23
C GLU A 347 9.67 -0.06 29.71
N THR A 348 8.80 -0.97 29.26
CA THR A 348 9.17 -2.23 28.60
C THR A 348 9.95 -1.97 27.32
N TRP A 349 9.46 -1.09 26.46
CA TRP A 349 10.10 -0.72 25.19
C TRP A 349 11.44 0.01 25.41
N ARG A 350 11.48 0.99 26.30
CA ARG A 350 12.72 1.70 26.70
C ARG A 350 13.77 0.72 27.20
N THR A 351 13.37 -0.24 28.04
CA THR A 351 14.28 -1.26 28.60
C THR A 351 14.75 -2.25 27.53
N MET A 352 13.86 -2.70 26.64
CA MET A 352 14.20 -3.57 25.51
C MET A 352 15.25 -2.92 24.59
N VAL A 353 14.97 -1.70 24.12
CA VAL A 353 15.84 -0.97 23.17
C VAL A 353 17.16 -0.54 23.83
N ALA A 354 17.15 -0.17 25.12
CA ALA A 354 18.38 0.18 25.84
C ALA A 354 19.28 -1.03 26.12
N ASN A 355 18.71 -2.20 26.44
CA ASN A 355 19.48 -3.39 26.78
C ASN A 355 19.91 -4.23 25.57
N ASP A 356 19.35 -3.97 24.38
CA ASP A 356 19.81 -4.58 23.13
C ASP A 356 21.31 -4.26 22.90
N SER A 357 22.10 -5.29 22.63
CA SER A 357 23.54 -5.18 22.42
C SER A 357 23.88 -4.56 21.06
N ARG A 358 22.95 -4.58 20.09
CA ARG A 358 23.10 -3.93 18.78
C ARG A 358 23.06 -2.41 18.89
N ASN A 359 22.33 -1.88 19.87
CA ASN A 359 22.18 -0.44 20.09
C ASN A 359 23.37 0.08 20.90
N ASN A 360 24.46 0.46 20.22
CA ASN A 360 25.68 1.02 20.81
C ASN A 360 25.60 2.54 21.09
N ALA A 361 24.70 3.23 20.41
CA ALA A 361 24.43 4.67 20.46
C ALA A 361 23.00 4.92 19.94
N ILE A 362 22.60 6.19 19.79
CA ILE A 362 21.60 6.57 18.77
C ILE A 362 22.41 7.08 17.58
N ASN A 363 22.56 6.25 16.56
CA ASN A 363 23.42 6.50 15.40
C ASN A 363 22.76 7.49 14.42
N VAL A 364 23.56 8.17 13.60
CA VAL A 364 23.05 9.08 12.54
C VAL A 364 23.44 8.53 11.18
N ASN A 365 22.47 7.96 10.47
CA ASN A 365 22.64 7.58 9.08
C ASN A 365 22.67 8.84 8.23
N SER A 366 23.74 9.02 7.44
CA SER A 366 23.93 10.18 6.58
C SER A 366 24.41 9.79 5.19
N SER A 367 25.59 9.17 5.06
CA SER A 367 26.12 8.71 3.77
C SER A 367 25.61 7.34 3.31
N GLN A 368 25.21 6.47 4.23
CA GLN A 368 24.67 5.13 3.94
C GLN A 368 23.43 4.87 4.79
N TRP A 369 22.50 4.08 4.24
CA TRP A 369 21.17 3.81 4.82
C TRP A 369 20.43 5.10 5.17
N SER A 370 20.57 6.11 4.32
CA SER A 370 19.87 7.40 4.37
C SER A 370 19.40 7.80 2.96
N THR A 371 19.17 9.07 2.67
CA THR A 371 18.63 9.52 1.37
C THR A 371 19.14 10.92 0.99
N GLY A 372 19.56 11.10 -0.26
CA GLY A 372 19.83 12.42 -0.87
C GLY A 372 18.56 13.03 -1.48
N ILE A 373 18.43 14.37 -1.46
CA ILE A 373 17.24 15.11 -1.90
C ILE A 373 17.56 15.91 -3.17
N TYR A 374 17.37 15.29 -4.33
CA TYR A 374 17.56 15.96 -5.62
C TYR A 374 16.36 16.82 -5.98
N LYS A 375 16.51 18.14 -5.96
CA LYS A 375 15.52 19.06 -6.54
C LYS A 375 15.69 19.12 -8.05
N ALA A 376 14.62 18.81 -8.78
CA ALA A 376 14.54 18.84 -10.23
C ALA A 376 13.80 20.10 -10.70
N PRO A 377 14.49 21.08 -11.31
CA PRO A 377 13.85 22.28 -11.85
C PRO A 377 12.85 21.95 -12.98
N ALA A 378 11.90 22.85 -13.22
CA ALA A 378 11.01 22.76 -14.36
C ALA A 378 11.78 22.64 -15.69
N GLY A 379 11.41 21.67 -16.52
CA GLY A 379 12.12 21.34 -17.76
C GLY A 379 13.23 20.28 -17.61
N THR A 380 13.45 19.73 -16.41
CA THR A 380 14.35 18.57 -16.22
C THR A 380 13.88 17.39 -17.09
N PRO A 381 14.78 16.76 -17.89
CA PRO A 381 14.43 15.58 -18.68
C PRO A 381 13.85 14.44 -17.85
N THR A 382 12.87 13.73 -18.39
CA THR A 382 12.23 12.60 -17.69
C THR A 382 12.84 11.26 -18.06
N THR A 383 12.80 10.31 -17.12
CA THR A 383 13.11 8.91 -17.34
C THR A 383 11.98 8.02 -16.81
N THR A 384 11.79 6.85 -17.42
CA THR A 384 10.87 5.84 -16.90
C THR A 384 11.64 4.84 -16.06
N VAL A 385 11.19 4.61 -14.83
CA VAL A 385 11.75 3.68 -13.85
C VAL A 385 10.81 2.50 -13.70
N ARG A 386 11.31 1.26 -13.82
CA ARG A 386 10.55 0.03 -13.54
C ARG A 386 10.70 -0.37 -12.08
N VAL A 387 9.58 -0.42 -11.35
CA VAL A 387 9.52 -0.86 -9.96
C VAL A 387 9.20 -2.35 -9.93
N THR A 388 10.06 -3.18 -9.33
CA THR A 388 9.99 -4.63 -9.51
C THR A 388 8.97 -5.31 -8.61
N ASN A 389 8.76 -4.86 -7.37
CA ASN A 389 7.80 -5.50 -6.44
C ASN A 389 6.35 -5.34 -6.92
N SER A 390 6.03 -4.23 -7.57
CA SER A 390 4.72 -3.96 -8.18
C SER A 390 4.63 -4.41 -9.64
N ASN A 391 5.77 -4.69 -10.28
CA ASN A 391 5.96 -4.83 -11.72
C ASN A 391 5.36 -3.67 -12.54
N LYS A 392 5.37 -2.44 -12.01
CA LYS A 392 4.88 -1.22 -12.67
C LYS A 392 6.03 -0.35 -13.17
N THR A 393 5.67 0.73 -13.86
CA THR A 393 6.59 1.76 -14.32
C THR A 393 6.08 3.14 -13.94
N ILE A 394 6.96 4.00 -13.45
CA ILE A 394 6.70 5.42 -13.17
C ILE A 394 7.62 6.27 -14.03
N THR A 395 7.16 7.45 -14.45
CA THR A 395 8.00 8.43 -15.17
C THR A 395 8.26 9.62 -14.24
N VAL A 396 9.53 9.94 -14.03
CA VAL A 396 10.01 10.98 -13.11
C VAL A 396 11.03 11.89 -13.80
N PRO A 397 11.19 13.16 -13.39
CA PRO A 397 12.36 13.94 -13.82
C PRO A 397 13.64 13.29 -13.29
N TYR A 398 14.70 13.25 -14.10
CA TYR A 398 15.95 12.58 -13.75
C TYR A 398 17.15 13.15 -14.54
N LEU A 399 18.18 13.60 -13.81
CA LEU A 399 19.49 13.91 -14.38
C LEU A 399 20.45 12.74 -14.13
N SER A 400 21.38 12.50 -15.06
CA SER A 400 22.43 11.47 -14.92
C SER A 400 23.42 11.74 -13.77
N SER A 401 23.38 12.91 -13.16
CA SER A 401 24.08 13.25 -11.92
C SER A 401 23.38 12.75 -10.65
N TYR A 402 22.10 12.36 -10.72
CA TYR A 402 21.33 11.87 -9.57
C TYR A 402 21.72 10.42 -9.24
N LYS A 403 22.27 10.22 -8.04
CA LYS A 403 22.80 8.95 -7.56
C LYS A 403 22.00 8.45 -6.35
N PRO A 404 21.76 7.13 -6.24
CA PRO A 404 21.34 6.55 -4.97
C PRO A 404 22.50 6.61 -3.95
N THR A 405 22.18 6.42 -2.67
CA THR A 405 23.21 6.22 -1.64
C THR A 405 24.07 4.97 -1.90
N PRO A 406 25.36 4.97 -1.54
CA PRO A 406 26.30 3.86 -1.80
C PRO A 406 26.15 2.70 -0.80
N ASP A 407 24.95 2.13 -0.69
CA ASP A 407 24.62 1.00 0.19
C ASP A 407 23.68 -0.02 -0.50
N ALA A 408 23.15 -0.98 0.26
CA ALA A 408 22.31 -2.06 -0.27
C ALA A 408 20.85 -1.64 -0.55
N ASP A 409 20.33 -0.67 0.20
CA ASP A 409 19.00 -0.10 0.01
C ASP A 409 19.00 1.04 -1.01
N ALA A 410 20.17 1.63 -1.30
CA ALA A 410 20.44 2.50 -2.45
C ALA A 410 19.30 3.49 -2.71
N HIS A 411 18.94 4.25 -1.68
CA HIS A 411 17.79 5.13 -1.74
C HIS A 411 18.04 6.33 -2.64
N LEU A 412 16.99 6.75 -3.35
CA LEU A 412 16.99 7.95 -4.16
C LEU A 412 15.69 8.72 -3.92
N SER A 413 15.78 10.02 -3.62
CA SER A 413 14.62 10.91 -3.65
C SER A 413 14.78 12.05 -4.63
N ILE A 414 13.69 12.38 -5.34
CA ILE A 414 13.65 13.46 -6.33
C ILE A 414 12.39 14.29 -6.07
N ILE A 415 12.55 15.60 -5.87
CA ILE A 415 11.44 16.55 -5.81
C ILE A 415 11.33 17.25 -7.16
N ASP A 416 10.20 17.07 -7.83
CA ASP A 416 9.83 17.81 -9.03
C ASP A 416 9.28 19.19 -8.65
N GLU A 417 10.11 20.22 -8.79
CA GLU A 417 9.78 21.59 -8.42
C GLU A 417 8.76 22.24 -9.40
N SER A 418 8.36 21.55 -10.48
CA SER A 418 7.31 22.03 -11.41
C SER A 418 5.89 21.73 -10.95
N ASN A 419 5.70 20.73 -10.08
CA ASN A 419 4.40 20.27 -9.59
C ASN A 419 4.37 19.97 -8.08
N GLY A 420 5.51 20.02 -7.40
CA GLY A 420 5.62 19.77 -5.97
C GLY A 420 5.54 18.28 -5.60
N CYS A 421 5.93 17.37 -6.49
CA CYS A 421 5.87 15.94 -6.22
C CYS A 421 7.24 15.35 -5.86
N LEU A 422 7.29 14.73 -4.68
CA LEU A 422 8.42 13.94 -4.21
C LEU A 422 8.23 12.49 -4.66
N TYR A 423 9.27 11.94 -5.30
CA TYR A 423 9.38 10.53 -5.69
C TYR A 423 10.52 9.90 -4.90
N GLU A 424 10.24 8.84 -4.15
CA GLU A 424 11.20 8.10 -3.33
C GLU A 424 11.29 6.65 -3.83
N PHE A 425 12.51 6.10 -3.87
CA PHE A 425 12.83 4.78 -4.38
C PHE A 425 13.75 4.00 -3.43
N GLN A 426 13.54 2.68 -3.35
CA GLN A 426 14.43 1.74 -2.66
C GLN A 426 15.01 0.73 -3.67
N ALA A 427 16.27 0.37 -3.45
CA ALA A 427 17.20 -0.34 -4.34
C ALA A 427 17.27 0.27 -5.76
N PHE A 428 17.48 1.58 -5.87
CA PHE A 428 17.47 2.27 -7.17
C PHE A 428 18.73 1.97 -7.99
N ASN A 429 18.57 1.34 -9.14
CA ASN A 429 19.64 1.06 -10.09
C ASN A 429 19.67 2.12 -11.20
N ALA A 430 20.61 3.06 -11.09
CA ALA A 430 20.75 4.16 -12.05
C ALA A 430 21.07 3.71 -13.49
N SER A 431 21.76 2.59 -13.68
CA SER A 431 22.11 2.06 -15.01
C SER A 431 20.90 1.46 -15.71
N ASN A 432 20.14 0.62 -15.01
CA ASN A 432 19.01 -0.13 -15.57
C ASN A 432 17.67 0.63 -15.50
N LYS A 433 17.62 1.74 -14.76
CA LYS A 433 16.38 2.46 -14.39
C LYS A 433 15.34 1.51 -13.77
N THR A 434 15.77 0.81 -12.74
CA THR A 434 14.91 -0.06 -11.92
C THR A 434 14.95 0.34 -10.45
N ALA A 435 13.90 0.03 -9.70
CA ALA A 435 13.87 0.08 -8.24
C ALA A 435 13.13 -1.16 -7.72
N ILE A 436 13.34 -1.55 -6.46
CA ILE A 436 12.58 -2.64 -5.82
C ILE A 436 11.21 -2.11 -5.38
N ALA A 437 11.21 -1.02 -4.59
CA ALA A 437 10.01 -0.32 -4.13
C ALA A 437 10.04 1.18 -4.48
N GLN A 438 8.87 1.83 -4.40
CA GLN A 438 8.68 3.23 -4.78
C GLN A 438 7.46 3.82 -4.08
N ALA A 439 7.56 5.05 -3.59
CA ALA A 439 6.41 5.86 -3.17
C ALA A 439 6.52 7.29 -3.69
N SER A 440 5.36 7.93 -3.88
CA SER A 440 5.25 9.35 -4.21
C SER A 440 4.43 10.08 -3.15
N TYR A 441 4.81 11.32 -2.85
CA TYR A 441 4.15 12.19 -1.88
C TYR A 441 4.04 13.62 -2.42
N PRO A 442 3.03 14.41 -2.03
CA PRO A 442 3.05 15.85 -2.24
C PRO A 442 4.13 16.48 -1.35
N ALA A 443 5.22 16.93 -1.95
CA ALA A 443 6.26 17.70 -1.26
C ALA A 443 5.66 19.01 -0.73
N TYR A 444 6.21 19.48 0.38
CA TYR A 444 5.83 20.71 1.10
C TYR A 444 4.38 20.81 1.59
N THR A 445 3.41 20.06 1.05
CA THR A 445 1.95 20.21 1.29
C THR A 445 1.24 18.92 1.67
N GLY A 446 1.86 17.74 1.48
CA GLY A 446 1.39 16.49 2.07
C GLY A 446 1.87 16.32 3.51
N SER A 447 1.41 15.29 4.23
CA SER A 447 1.96 15.01 5.58
C SER A 447 3.30 14.28 5.59
N GLY A 448 3.60 13.47 4.56
CA GLY A 448 4.74 12.54 4.56
C GLY A 448 4.41 11.12 5.05
N ALA A 449 3.14 10.83 5.34
CA ALA A 449 2.60 9.47 5.50
C ALA A 449 1.84 9.01 4.24
N HIS A 450 1.82 7.71 3.98
CA HIS A 450 1.06 7.10 2.89
C HIS A 450 0.09 6.03 3.43
N ALA A 451 -1.06 5.86 2.77
CA ALA A 451 -2.00 4.77 3.04
C ALA A 451 -1.43 3.42 2.54
N SER A 452 -1.40 2.39 3.38
CA SER A 452 -0.65 1.14 3.12
C SER A 452 -0.89 0.58 1.73
N GLY A 453 0.21 0.25 1.05
CA GLY A 453 0.18 -0.21 -0.32
C GLY A 453 1.55 -0.22 -0.99
N PRO A 454 2.26 0.93 -1.10
CA PRO A 454 3.54 1.03 -1.80
C PRO A 454 4.60 0.00 -1.39
N ALA A 455 4.55 -0.48 -0.13
CA ALA A 455 5.58 -1.32 0.50
C ALA A 455 6.98 -0.70 0.34
N HIS A 456 7.05 0.60 0.58
CA HIS A 456 8.19 1.46 0.34
C HIS A 456 9.17 1.43 1.52
N SER A 457 8.66 1.78 2.69
CA SER A 457 9.30 1.70 4.00
C SER A 457 8.45 0.81 4.91
N GLY A 458 9.02 0.31 6.01
CA GLY A 458 8.32 -0.53 7.00
C GLY A 458 6.95 0.07 7.37
N GLY A 459 6.95 1.36 7.73
CA GLY A 459 5.77 2.08 8.20
C GLY A 459 4.97 2.83 7.13
N GLU A 460 5.42 2.81 5.86
CA GLU A 460 4.91 3.65 4.74
C GLU A 460 5.02 5.17 5.01
N LEU A 461 6.03 5.56 5.79
CA LEU A 461 6.45 6.93 6.02
C LEU A 461 7.61 7.30 5.10
N SER A 462 7.62 8.52 4.57
CA SER A 462 8.64 9.00 3.64
C SER A 462 10.06 8.93 4.23
N TYR A 463 11.08 8.78 3.36
CA TYR A 463 12.49 8.84 3.74
C TYR A 463 12.96 10.27 4.04
N VAL A 464 12.47 11.25 3.26
CA VAL A 464 12.75 12.68 3.44
C VAL A 464 12.06 13.24 4.69
N ALA A 465 10.93 12.64 5.11
CA ALA A 465 10.14 13.17 6.20
C ALA A 465 10.80 12.96 7.56
N GLY A 466 10.96 14.03 8.34
CA GLY A 466 11.67 14.01 9.63
C GLY A 466 13.19 13.83 9.53
N MET A 467 13.77 13.91 8.33
CA MET A 467 15.21 13.80 8.10
C MET A 467 15.93 15.11 8.44
N ILE A 468 17.00 15.05 9.22
CA ILE A 468 17.84 16.22 9.57
C ILE A 468 18.50 16.75 8.29
N THR A 469 18.36 18.04 8.01
CA THR A 469 18.92 18.66 6.81
C THR A 469 20.16 19.50 7.13
N PRO A 470 20.99 19.84 6.12
CA PRO A 470 22.05 20.83 6.27
C PRO A 470 21.53 22.24 6.59
N GLN A 471 20.24 22.54 6.39
CA GLN A 471 19.65 23.82 6.80
C GLN A 471 19.54 23.89 8.32
N ASP A 472 19.03 22.85 8.98
CA ASP A 472 18.87 22.79 10.43
C ASP A 472 20.22 22.96 11.16
N VAL A 473 21.23 22.22 10.69
CA VAL A 473 22.57 22.24 11.28
C VAL A 473 23.29 23.57 11.03
N ARG A 474 22.92 24.34 9.98
CA ARG A 474 23.36 25.74 9.79
C ARG A 474 22.57 26.74 10.62
N ALA A 475 21.29 26.50 10.87
CA ALA A 475 20.44 27.32 11.73
C ALA A 475 20.75 27.12 13.23
N GLY A 476 21.38 25.99 13.59
CA GLY A 476 21.66 25.62 14.98
C GLY A 476 20.44 25.07 15.72
N VAL A 477 19.38 24.72 15.00
CA VAL A 477 18.11 24.22 15.51
C VAL A 477 17.51 23.26 14.49
N ILE A 478 16.96 22.14 14.99
CA ILE A 478 16.11 21.22 14.25
C ILE A 478 14.70 21.42 14.83
N ASP A 479 13.76 21.94 14.03
CA ASP A 479 12.43 22.36 14.48
C ASP A 479 11.28 21.41 14.06
N HIS A 480 11.64 20.15 13.81
CA HIS A 480 10.73 19.05 13.47
C HIS A 480 11.04 17.78 14.28
N ALA A 481 10.10 16.84 14.26
CA ALA A 481 10.28 15.50 14.80
C ALA A 481 11.23 14.69 13.91
N LEU A 482 12.05 13.83 14.52
CA LEU A 482 13.04 13.03 13.82
C LEU A 482 12.47 11.72 13.27
N ARG A 483 12.85 11.34 12.05
CA ARG A 483 12.71 9.96 11.57
C ARG A 483 13.65 9.07 12.37
N PHE A 484 13.17 7.91 12.85
CA PHE A 484 14.03 6.90 13.45
C PHE A 484 13.63 5.47 13.06
N ALA A 485 14.57 4.54 13.24
CA ALA A 485 14.39 3.11 13.07
C ALA A 485 15.17 2.35 14.14
N ILE A 486 14.71 1.16 14.51
CA ILE A 486 15.28 0.32 15.59
C ILE A 486 15.19 -1.18 15.26
N PRO A 487 15.99 -2.05 15.91
CA PRO A 487 16.01 -3.48 15.62
C PRO A 487 14.99 -4.30 16.44
N ASN A 488 13.93 -3.63 16.93
CA ASN A 488 13.03 -4.14 17.97
C ASN A 488 11.53 -4.00 17.60
N ASN A 489 11.20 -3.81 16.31
CA ASN A 489 9.84 -3.52 15.88
C ASN A 489 8.90 -4.73 15.98
N SER A 490 7.66 -4.50 16.39
CA SER A 490 6.54 -5.45 16.33
C SER A 490 5.79 -5.35 15.00
N SER A 491 4.97 -6.35 14.67
CA SER A 491 4.09 -6.29 13.49
C SER A 491 2.92 -5.31 13.68
N GLU A 492 2.58 -4.99 14.94
CA GLU A 492 1.69 -3.87 15.26
C GLU A 492 2.29 -2.52 14.81
N PHE A 493 1.41 -1.60 14.41
CA PHE A 493 1.74 -0.24 14.00
C PHE A 493 0.73 0.74 14.60
N PHE A 494 1.12 1.99 14.81
CA PHE A 494 0.26 3.10 15.19
C PHE A 494 0.25 4.16 14.08
N TYR A 495 -0.86 4.87 13.90
CA TYR A 495 -0.85 6.06 13.05
C TYR A 495 0.16 7.08 13.59
N PRO A 496 1.02 7.66 12.73
CA PRO A 496 0.83 7.90 11.30
C PRO A 496 1.30 6.78 10.37
N ALA A 497 2.00 5.76 10.86
CA ALA A 497 2.32 4.58 10.05
C ALA A 497 1.03 3.81 9.72
N THR A 498 1.04 3.05 8.62
CA THR A 498 -0.15 2.29 8.17
C THR A 498 0.08 0.79 8.01
N ARG A 499 1.31 0.33 8.27
CA ARG A 499 1.72 -1.07 8.40
C ARG A 499 3.02 -1.12 9.24
N SER A 500 3.61 -2.31 9.36
CA SER A 500 4.96 -2.53 9.90
C SER A 500 5.69 -3.58 9.05
N ASP A 501 7.01 -3.71 9.18
CA ASP A 501 7.75 -4.95 8.86
C ASP A 501 8.29 -5.70 10.10
N GLY A 502 8.07 -5.14 11.29
CA GLY A 502 8.53 -5.70 12.55
C GLY A 502 8.00 -7.10 12.85
N THR A 503 8.85 -7.92 13.47
CA THR A 503 8.58 -9.34 13.80
C THR A 503 8.75 -9.67 15.29
N VAL A 504 9.10 -8.68 16.13
CA VAL A 504 9.36 -8.89 17.56
C VAL A 504 8.03 -8.89 18.34
N SER A 505 7.67 -10.05 18.90
CA SER A 505 6.51 -10.18 19.79
C SER A 505 6.68 -9.30 21.03
N GLY A 506 5.69 -8.45 21.33
CA GLY A 506 5.78 -7.43 22.37
C GLY A 506 6.79 -6.30 22.08
N GLY A 507 7.32 -6.24 20.85
CA GLY A 507 8.22 -5.19 20.36
C GLY A 507 7.54 -3.83 20.23
N VAL A 508 8.26 -2.91 19.59
CA VAL A 508 7.85 -1.51 19.45
C VAL A 508 7.02 -1.32 18.17
N PRO A 509 5.81 -0.75 18.23
CA PRO A 509 5.04 -0.46 17.03
C PRO A 509 5.72 0.58 16.14
N GLU A 510 5.62 0.39 14.82
CA GLU A 510 5.99 1.45 13.87
C GLU A 510 4.97 2.58 13.92
N GLY A 511 5.40 3.81 13.60
CA GLY A 511 4.62 5.03 13.82
C GLY A 511 4.49 5.48 15.29
N VAL A 512 5.02 4.76 16.29
CA VAL A 512 5.06 5.27 17.66
C VAL A 512 5.94 6.52 17.75
N ARG A 513 5.52 7.50 18.55
CA ARG A 513 6.29 8.72 18.83
C ARG A 513 7.13 8.55 20.09
N ILE A 514 8.43 8.81 20.02
CA ILE A 514 9.33 8.92 21.18
C ILE A 514 9.53 10.39 21.57
N GLN A 515 9.92 10.62 22.83
CA GLN A 515 10.38 11.91 23.33
C GLN A 515 11.56 11.67 24.29
N LEU A 516 12.61 12.48 24.21
CA LEU A 516 13.63 12.57 25.26
C LEU A 516 13.04 13.36 26.44
N ASP A 517 13.23 12.91 27.69
CA ASP A 517 12.68 13.57 28.88
C ASP A 517 12.83 15.11 28.80
N PRO A 518 11.72 15.86 28.71
CA PRO A 518 11.76 17.31 28.49
C PRO A 518 12.36 18.09 29.68
N ASN A 519 12.55 17.44 30.83
CA ASN A 519 13.18 18.03 32.02
C ASN A 519 14.68 17.70 32.12
N LEU A 520 15.20 16.85 31.21
CA LEU A 520 16.61 16.46 31.21
C LEU A 520 17.49 17.66 30.87
N ASN A 521 18.33 18.08 31.82
CA ASN A 521 19.29 19.16 31.60
C ASN A 521 20.43 18.70 30.67
N LEU A 522 20.34 19.06 29.39
CA LEU A 522 21.31 18.72 28.36
C LEU A 522 22.70 19.35 28.57
N ASP A 523 22.81 20.44 29.32
CA ASP A 523 24.08 21.14 29.58
C ASP A 523 25.01 20.31 30.49
N THR A 524 24.43 19.45 31.34
CA THR A 524 25.19 18.58 32.25
C THR A 524 25.74 17.31 31.59
N LEU A 525 25.47 17.08 30.30
CA LEU A 525 25.73 15.81 29.62
C LEU A 525 26.94 15.82 28.67
N GLY A 526 27.64 16.96 28.54
CA GLY A 526 28.86 17.06 27.72
C GLY A 526 28.65 16.86 26.20
N LEU A 527 27.42 17.05 25.71
CA LEU A 527 27.06 16.83 24.31
C LEU A 527 27.78 17.79 23.35
N THR A 528 28.17 17.30 22.17
CA THR A 528 28.64 18.16 21.08
C THR A 528 27.52 19.09 20.58
N PRO A 529 27.82 20.20 19.88
CA PRO A 529 26.81 21.13 19.41
C PRO A 529 25.70 20.44 18.59
N PHE A 530 26.07 19.52 17.69
CA PHE A 530 25.13 18.73 16.91
C PHE A 530 24.28 17.80 17.78
N GLN A 531 24.89 16.98 18.64
CA GLN A 531 24.17 16.10 19.58
C GLN A 531 23.15 16.88 20.43
N LYS A 532 23.49 18.12 20.80
CA LYS A 532 22.62 19.02 21.57
C LYS A 532 21.44 19.58 20.75
N MET A 533 21.61 19.82 19.45
CA MET A 533 20.48 20.15 18.55
C MET A 533 19.50 18.97 18.47
N VAL A 534 20.01 17.77 18.20
CA VAL A 534 19.22 16.54 18.09
C VAL A 534 18.51 16.22 19.40
N ALA A 535 19.18 16.35 20.55
CA ALA A 535 18.57 16.14 21.86
C ALA A 535 17.44 17.16 22.16
N LYS A 536 17.60 18.44 21.77
CA LYS A 536 16.53 19.45 21.87
C LYS A 536 15.33 19.15 20.97
N ALA A 537 15.58 18.65 19.76
CA ALA A 537 14.53 18.19 18.85
C ALA A 537 13.77 17.01 19.48
N LEU A 538 14.49 16.01 20.01
CA LEU A 538 13.89 14.88 20.73
C LEU A 538 13.10 15.30 21.99
N GLN A 539 13.45 16.40 22.66
CA GLN A 539 12.66 16.94 23.77
C GLN A 539 11.39 17.67 23.28
N THR A 540 11.48 18.46 22.21
CA THR A 540 10.42 19.38 21.78
C THR A 540 9.43 18.75 20.80
N TYR A 541 9.94 18.00 19.83
CA TYR A 541 9.19 17.35 18.74
C TYR A 541 9.31 15.83 18.78
N GLY A 542 10.32 15.28 19.44
CA GLY A 542 10.53 13.84 19.52
C GLY A 542 10.98 13.22 18.21
N GLY A 543 10.54 12.00 17.97
CA GLY A 543 10.69 11.32 16.68
C GLY A 543 9.65 10.24 16.47
N PHE A 544 9.47 9.78 15.24
CA PHE A 544 8.55 8.70 14.87
C PHE A 544 9.30 7.50 14.29
N ASN A 545 8.91 6.30 14.71
CA ASN A 545 9.44 5.04 14.21
C ASN A 545 8.94 4.82 12.76
N ALA A 546 9.83 4.55 11.81
CA ALA A 546 9.48 4.54 10.37
C ALA A 546 9.92 3.28 9.60
N ASP A 547 10.85 2.50 10.15
CA ASP A 547 11.44 1.29 9.55
C ASP A 547 12.00 0.37 10.65
N GLY A 548 12.21 -0.91 10.32
CA GLY A 548 13.21 -1.74 10.98
C GLY A 548 14.65 -1.35 10.59
N ALA A 549 15.59 -1.43 11.53
CA ALA A 549 17.01 -1.20 11.27
C ALA A 549 17.90 -2.19 12.04
N ALA A 550 19.20 -2.27 11.71
CA ALA A 550 20.14 -3.15 12.41
C ALA A 550 20.47 -2.68 13.84
N ASN A 551 20.31 -1.39 14.12
CA ASN A 551 20.48 -0.73 15.41
C ASN A 551 19.63 0.56 15.44
N PHE A 552 19.59 1.27 16.56
CA PHE A 552 18.90 2.55 16.69
C PHE A 552 19.59 3.63 15.83
N ALA A 553 18.94 3.99 14.73
CA ALA A 553 19.37 5.06 13.83
C ALA A 553 18.32 6.19 13.74
N ILE A 554 18.81 7.42 13.64
CA ILE A 554 18.09 8.58 13.11
C ILE A 554 18.72 8.99 11.76
N TYR A 555 17.99 9.77 10.96
CA TYR A 555 18.35 10.03 9.57
C TYR A 555 18.73 11.49 9.32
N ALA A 556 19.79 11.70 8.55
CA ALA A 556 20.22 12.99 8.03
C ALA A 556 20.46 12.90 6.51
N GLN A 557 20.13 13.96 5.77
CA GLN A 557 20.22 14.02 4.32
C GLN A 557 21.64 13.66 3.81
N SER A 558 21.72 12.79 2.79
CA SER A 558 23.02 12.36 2.25
C SER A 558 23.69 13.48 1.43
N PRO A 559 25.01 13.73 1.61
CA PRO A 559 25.78 14.64 0.76
C PRO A 559 25.99 14.14 -0.68
N ASP A 560 25.50 12.95 -1.06
CA ASP A 560 25.51 12.47 -2.46
C ASP A 560 24.76 13.39 -3.44
N ASP A 561 23.84 14.22 -2.92
CA ASP A 561 23.16 15.27 -3.68
C ASP A 561 24.00 16.55 -3.88
N GLY A 562 25.21 16.60 -3.33
CA GLY A 562 26.12 17.74 -3.36
C GLY A 562 25.96 18.70 -2.17
N SER A 563 25.04 18.42 -1.24
CA SER A 563 24.88 19.21 -0.02
C SER A 563 26.00 18.97 1.00
N THR A 564 26.21 19.96 1.88
CA THR A 564 27.31 19.94 2.87
C THR A 564 26.87 20.47 4.23
N TYR A 565 27.37 19.84 5.29
CA TYR A 565 27.12 20.21 6.69
C TYR A 565 28.28 21.07 7.24
N PRO A 566 28.01 22.02 8.15
CA PRO A 566 29.04 22.87 8.75
C PRO A 566 29.82 22.19 9.91
N MET A 567 29.44 20.97 10.31
CA MET A 567 30.05 20.22 11.41
C MET A 567 29.81 18.71 11.24
N SER A 568 30.48 17.91 12.08
CA SER A 568 30.26 16.45 12.19
C SER A 568 28.84 16.11 12.68
N LEU A 569 28.31 14.99 12.20
CA LEU A 569 26.99 14.46 12.57
C LEU A 569 27.14 13.35 13.62
N ASP A 570 27.67 13.71 14.78
CA ASP A 570 28.06 12.75 15.82
C ASP A 570 26.86 11.95 16.37
N ALA A 571 26.99 10.62 16.43
CA ALA A 571 26.02 9.75 17.10
C ALA A 571 25.82 10.15 18.58
N LEU A 572 24.59 10.04 19.09
CA LEU A 572 24.23 10.46 20.45
C LEU A 572 24.53 9.34 21.47
N PRO A 573 24.96 9.66 22.70
CA PRO A 573 25.32 8.65 23.70
C PRO A 573 24.20 7.66 24.04
N LYS A 574 24.52 6.36 24.13
CA LYS A 574 23.57 5.27 24.47
C LYS A 574 22.75 5.55 25.73
N SER A 575 23.32 6.26 26.70
CA SER A 575 22.64 6.66 27.95
C SER A 575 21.35 7.47 27.72
N LEU A 576 21.21 8.17 26.59
CA LEU A 576 20.00 8.90 26.23
C LEU A 576 18.83 7.98 25.84
N ILE A 577 19.08 6.75 25.34
CA ILE A 577 18.01 5.77 25.09
C ILE A 577 17.28 5.47 26.42
N GLY A 578 18.03 5.35 27.51
CA GLY A 578 17.50 5.19 28.86
C GLY A 578 16.73 6.41 29.39
N LYS A 579 16.68 7.53 28.67
CA LYS A 579 15.95 8.77 28.98
C LYS A 579 14.80 9.06 28.00
N LEU A 580 14.54 8.18 27.03
CA LEU A 580 13.40 8.25 26.15
C LEU A 580 12.12 7.78 26.84
N ARG A 581 10.98 8.38 26.48
CA ARG A 581 9.63 7.90 26.76
C ARG A 581 8.87 7.72 25.45
N TYR A 582 8.14 6.62 25.33
CA TYR A 582 7.24 6.34 24.21
C TYR A 582 5.87 6.92 24.54
N LEU A 583 5.28 7.66 23.61
CA LEU A 583 4.00 8.34 23.80
C LEU A 583 2.85 7.48 23.28
N ALA A 584 1.70 7.56 23.93
CA ALA A 584 0.46 7.04 23.38
C ALA A 584 0.07 7.87 22.14
N PRO A 585 -0.44 7.26 21.06
CA PRO A 585 -0.95 8.00 19.90
C PRO A 585 -1.97 9.07 20.31
N THR A 586 -1.64 10.33 20.02
CA THR A 586 -2.49 11.49 20.32
C THR A 586 -3.45 11.85 19.17
N PHE A 587 -3.39 11.10 18.08
CA PHE A 587 -4.13 11.31 16.83
C PHE A 587 -4.34 9.96 16.10
N THR A 588 -5.25 9.90 15.13
CA THR A 588 -5.45 8.73 14.25
C THR A 588 -5.18 9.07 12.78
N SER A 589 -5.49 8.15 11.85
CA SER A 589 -5.50 8.49 10.42
C SER A 589 -6.46 9.64 10.08
N THR A 590 -7.52 9.89 10.86
CA THR A 590 -8.47 10.99 10.61
C THR A 590 -7.86 12.39 10.77
N ASP A 591 -6.72 12.49 11.46
CA ASP A 591 -5.97 13.73 11.65
C ASP A 591 -4.79 13.87 10.65
N VAL A 592 -4.40 12.79 9.98
CA VAL A 592 -3.20 12.71 9.13
C VAL A 592 -3.61 12.59 7.67
N GLN A 593 -3.34 13.64 6.89
CA GLN A 593 -3.47 13.60 5.43
C GLN A 593 -2.48 12.57 4.86
N MET A 594 -2.94 11.40 4.44
CA MET A 594 -2.12 10.35 3.83
C MET A 594 -2.20 10.43 2.32
N ALA A 595 -1.05 10.38 1.66
CA ALA A 595 -1.00 10.17 0.22
C ALA A 595 -1.55 8.77 -0.14
N THR A 596 -2.15 8.63 -1.33
CA THR A 596 -2.73 7.37 -1.80
C THR A 596 -2.37 7.07 -3.26
N MET A 597 -2.46 5.79 -3.65
CA MET A 597 -2.29 5.42 -5.07
C MET A 597 -3.38 5.97 -6.00
N PHE A 598 -4.51 6.41 -5.44
CA PHE A 598 -5.66 6.92 -6.16
C PHE A 598 -5.56 8.44 -6.42
N ASP A 599 -4.64 9.11 -5.73
CA ASP A 599 -4.29 10.51 -5.94
C ASP A 599 -3.82 10.72 -7.39
N SER A 600 -4.32 11.76 -8.05
CA SER A 600 -3.99 12.10 -9.44
C SER A 600 -2.80 13.05 -9.58
N GLY A 601 -2.34 13.69 -8.51
CA GLY A 601 -1.21 14.61 -8.51
C GLY A 601 0.11 13.86 -8.76
N CYS A 602 0.68 13.28 -7.72
CA CYS A 602 2.06 12.79 -7.73
C CYS A 602 2.30 11.38 -8.30
N GLN A 603 1.46 10.94 -9.23
CA GLN A 603 1.69 9.76 -10.08
C GLN A 603 2.21 8.52 -9.33
N GLN A 604 1.57 8.16 -8.21
CA GLN A 604 1.81 6.89 -7.53
C GLN A 604 1.65 5.70 -8.48
N GLN A 605 2.43 4.63 -8.25
CA GLN A 605 2.34 3.40 -9.03
C GLN A 605 0.99 2.68 -8.85
N ARG A 606 0.23 2.58 -9.95
CA ARG A 606 -1.10 1.95 -10.04
C ARG A 606 -1.04 0.59 -10.72
#